data_AF-A0AAJ7L8R8-F1
#
_entry.id   AF-A0AAJ7L8R8-F1
#
_cell.length_a   1.000
_cell.length_b   1.000
_cell.length_c   1.000
_cell.angle_alpha   90.00
_cell.angle_beta   90.00
_cell.angle_gamma   90.00
#
_symmetry.space_group_name_H-M   'P 1'
#
loop_
_entity.id
_entity.type
_entity.pdbx_description
1 polymer ?
#
loop_
_entity_poly.entity_id
_entity_poly.type
_entity_poly.pdbx_seq_one_letter_code
_entity_poly.pdbx_strand_id
1 'polypeptide(L)'
;MATSERDVIDFSALECELQAAVESERRHRRENDAKLRAVDQKVATYREFRDLVLACRLKPLDKKDKDGAPRKQPWNPVAPSNK
;
A
#
# COMPACT_ATOMS: atom_id res chain seq x y z
N MET A 1 27.81 42.04 8.14
CA MET A 1 26.52 41.37 8.40
C MET A 1 26.85 39.95 8.84
N ALA A 2 26.73 39.63 10.12
CA ALA A 2 27.01 38.28 10.61
C ALA A 2 25.79 37.42 10.28
N THR A 3 25.93 36.48 9.34
CA THR A 3 24.95 35.42 9.10
C THR A 3 24.89 34.57 10.36
N SER A 4 23.78 34.63 11.08
CA SER A 4 23.57 33.82 12.28
C SER A 4 23.58 32.35 11.85
N GLU A 5 24.19 31.46 12.64
CA GLU A 5 24.19 29.99 12.38
C GLU A 5 22.77 29.40 12.23
N ARG A 6 21.74 30.18 12.59
CA ARG A 6 20.31 29.89 12.38
C ARG A 6 19.83 30.02 10.93
N ASP A 7 20.64 30.56 10.02
CA ASP A 7 20.30 30.74 8.59
C ASP A 7 20.85 29.65 7.67
N VAL A 8 21.54 28.63 8.22
CA VAL A 8 22.01 27.50 7.40
C VAL A 8 20.88 26.49 7.26
N ILE A 9 20.19 26.55 6.13
CA ILE A 9 19.13 25.60 5.76
C ILE A 9 19.74 24.20 5.64
N ASP A 10 19.22 23.24 6.41
CA ASP A 10 19.56 21.84 6.26
C ASP A 10 18.78 21.23 5.09
N PHE A 11 19.43 21.15 3.93
CA PHE A 11 18.86 20.57 2.73
C PHE A 11 18.54 19.07 2.87
N SER A 12 19.26 18.34 3.72
CA SER A 12 19.04 16.91 3.91
C SER A 12 17.75 16.63 4.69
N ALA A 13 17.48 17.42 5.72
CA ALA A 13 16.22 17.42 6.44
C ALA A 13 15.05 17.80 5.52
N LEU A 14 15.23 18.86 4.72
CA LEU A 14 14.21 19.34 3.79
C LEU A 14 13.87 18.30 2.71
N GLU A 15 14.86 17.59 2.18
CA GLU A 15 14.64 16.50 1.22
C GLU A 15 13.87 15.33 1.84
N CYS A 16 14.19 14.95 3.08
CA CYS A 16 13.46 13.90 3.79
C CYS A 16 11.99 14.29 4.05
N GLU A 17 11.75 15.53 4.47
CA GLU A 17 10.40 16.07 4.67
C GLU A 17 9.60 16.07 3.36
N LEU A 18 10.23 16.51 2.26
CA LEU A 18 9.63 16.50 0.93
C LEU A 18 9.25 15.07 0.51
N GLN A 19 10.16 14.12 0.69
CA GLN A 19 9.91 12.73 0.31
C GLN A 19 8.77 12.13 1.12
N ALA A 20 8.73 12.38 2.44
CA ALA A 20 7.64 11.94 3.30
C ALA A 20 6.29 12.58 2.88
N ALA A 21 6.29 13.88 2.55
CA ALA A 21 5.10 14.58 2.09
C ALA A 21 4.59 13.99 0.76
N VAL A 22 5.47 13.76 -0.22
CA VAL A 22 5.12 13.17 -1.52
C VAL A 22 4.56 11.75 -1.35
N GLU A 23 5.16 10.93 -0.49
CA GLU A 23 4.65 9.58 -0.21
C GLU A 23 3.28 9.61 0.47
N SER A 24 3.07 10.53 1.40
CA SER A 24 1.77 10.72 2.06
C SER A 24 0.69 11.12 1.06
N GLU A 25 1.00 12.02 0.13
CA GLU A 25 0.06 12.48 -0.88
C GLU A 25 -0.27 11.37 -1.89
N ARG A 26 0.74 10.62 -2.33
CA ARG A 26 0.54 9.42 -3.17
C ARG A 26 -0.39 8.42 -2.49
N ARG A 27 -0.24 8.21 -1.18
CA ARG A 27 -1.12 7.34 -0.40
C ARG A 27 -2.54 7.89 -0.34
N HIS A 28 -2.71 9.17 -0.02
CA HIS A 28 -4.01 9.83 0.03
C HIS A 28 -4.74 9.77 -1.32
N ARG A 29 -4.01 9.95 -2.42
CA ARG A 29 -4.57 9.85 -3.77
C ARG A 29 -5.14 8.46 -4.07
N ARG A 30 -4.43 7.39 -3.71
CA ARG A 30 -4.92 6.00 -3.88
C ARG A 30 -6.16 5.72 -3.05
N GLU A 31 -6.22 6.25 -1.83
CA GLU A 31 -7.38 6.09 -0.95
C GLU A 31 -8.60 6.84 -1.47
N ASN A 32 -8.42 8.07 -1.96
CA ASN A 32 -9.53 8.83 -2.54
C ASN A 32 -10.04 8.20 -3.83
N ASP A 33 -9.14 7.70 -4.68
CA ASP A 33 -9.52 6.92 -5.85
C ASP A 33 -10.34 5.67 -5.45
N ALA A 34 -9.94 4.96 -4.40
CA ALA A 34 -10.69 3.83 -3.86
C ALA A 34 -12.09 4.22 -3.37
N LYS A 35 -12.20 5.36 -2.67
CA LYS A 35 -13.48 5.90 -2.19
C LYS A 35 -14.40 6.23 -3.37
N LEU A 36 -13.88 6.91 -4.39
CA LEU A 36 -14.64 7.25 -5.60
C LEU A 36 -15.10 5.99 -6.32
N ARG A 37 -14.20 5.01 -6.52
CA ARG A 37 -14.57 3.71 -7.10
C ARG A 37 -15.65 2.97 -6.32
N ALA A 38 -15.59 2.98 -4.99
CA ALA A 38 -16.61 2.34 -4.16
C ALA A 38 -17.97 3.06 -4.24
N VAL A 39 -17.97 4.39 -4.36
CA VAL A 39 -19.19 5.17 -4.62
C VAL A 39 -19.75 4.87 -6.00
N ASP A 40 -18.90 4.85 -7.03
CA ASP A 40 -19.30 4.56 -8.42
C ASP A 40 -19.87 3.14 -8.57
N GLN A 41 -19.34 2.18 -7.80
CA GLN A 41 -19.84 0.80 -7.72
C GLN A 41 -21.16 0.67 -6.94
N LYS A 42 -21.67 1.75 -6.33
CA LYS A 42 -22.94 1.79 -5.58
C LYS A 42 -23.03 0.68 -4.52
N VAL A 43 -21.96 0.53 -3.75
CA VAL A 43 -21.85 -0.49 -2.72
C VAL A 43 -22.98 -0.34 -1.69
N ALA A 44 -23.61 -1.46 -1.33
CA ALA A 44 -24.86 -1.47 -0.56
C ALA A 44 -24.67 -1.13 0.92
N THR A 45 -23.50 -1.44 1.49
CA THR A 45 -23.22 -1.21 2.91
C THR A 45 -21.94 -0.44 3.16
N TYR A 46 -21.91 0.32 4.26
CA TYR A 46 -20.70 1.02 4.68
C TYR A 46 -19.54 0.07 5.00
N ARG A 47 -19.84 -1.16 5.44
CA ARG A 47 -18.82 -2.17 5.73
C ARG A 47 -18.05 -2.54 4.47
N GLU A 48 -18.76 -2.86 3.39
CA GLU A 48 -18.16 -3.16 2.09
C GLU A 48 -17.37 -1.96 1.54
N PHE A 49 -17.91 -0.74 1.69
CA PHE A 49 -17.18 0.48 1.33
C PHE A 49 -15.86 0.60 2.09
N ARG A 50 -15.90 0.40 3.41
CA ARG A 50 -14.72 0.45 4.28
C ARG A 50 -13.69 -0.61 3.87
N ASP A 51 -14.14 -1.82 3.60
CA ASP A 51 -13.27 -2.94 3.22
C ASP A 51 -12.56 -2.66 1.90
N LEU A 52 -13.24 -2.10 0.89
CA LEU A 52 -12.65 -1.67 -0.38
C LEU A 52 -11.56 -0.60 -0.20
N VAL A 53 -11.83 0.43 0.61
CA VAL A 53 -10.87 1.51 0.86
C VAL A 53 -9.64 1.00 1.62
N LEU A 54 -9.85 0.11 2.59
CA LEU A 54 -8.75 -0.51 3.34
C LEU A 54 -7.89 -1.43 2.45
N ALA A 55 -8.51 -2.18 1.55
CA ALA A 55 -7.82 -3.09 0.64
C ALA A 55 -6.82 -2.37 -0.29
N CYS A 56 -7.05 -1.09 -0.60
CA CYS A 56 -6.14 -0.32 -1.48
C CYS A 56 -4.76 -0.04 -0.88
N ARG A 57 -4.58 -0.27 0.42
CA ARG A 57 -3.28 -0.15 1.12
C ARG A 57 -2.50 -1.46 1.16
N LEU A 58 -3.07 -2.57 0.66
CA LEU A 58 -2.42 -3.87 0.70
C LEU A 58 -1.19 -3.86 -0.23
N LYS A 59 -0.07 -4.35 0.31
CA LYS A 59 1.14 -4.59 -0.47
C LYS A 59 0.99 -5.94 -1.19
N PRO A 60 1.53 -6.09 -2.41
CA PRO A 60 1.68 -7.39 -3.03
C PRO A 60 2.45 -8.34 -2.09
N LEU A 61 2.06 -9.61 -2.07
CA LEU A 61 2.74 -10.64 -1.29
C LEU A 61 4.14 -10.89 -1.85
N ASP A 62 5.15 -10.87 -0.97
CA ASP A 62 6.52 -11.20 -1.31
C ASP A 62 6.70 -12.70 -1.50
N LYS A 63 7.79 -13.13 -2.16
CA LYS A 63 8.08 -14.56 -2.37
C LYS A 63 8.14 -15.33 -1.04
N LYS A 64 8.73 -14.71 -0.02
CA LYS A 64 8.82 -15.25 1.35
C LYS A 64 7.45 -15.44 2.00
N ASP A 65 6.45 -14.63 1.63
CA ASP A 65 5.08 -14.77 2.13
C ASP A 65 4.33 -15.93 1.43
N LYS A 66 4.75 -16.30 0.21
CA LYS A 66 4.17 -17.40 -0.57
C LYS A 66 4.72 -18.77 -0.17
N ASP A 67 5.93 -18.81 0.38
CA ASP A 67 6.63 -20.02 0.78
C ASP A 67 6.20 -20.54 2.17
N GLY A 68 5.11 -19.97 2.72
CA GLY A 68 4.50 -20.38 3.98
C GLY A 68 3.87 -21.79 3.89
N ALA A 69 4.58 -22.74 4.50
CA ALA A 69 4.26 -24.15 4.70
C ALA A 69 4.31 -25.04 3.44
N PRO A 70 4.88 -26.26 3.54
CA PRO A 70 4.77 -27.24 2.47
C PRO A 70 3.29 -27.48 2.20
N ARG A 71 2.85 -27.23 0.96
CA ARG A 71 1.50 -27.56 0.52
C ARG A 71 1.32 -29.06 0.64
N LYS A 72 0.69 -29.51 1.72
CA LYS A 72 0.39 -30.93 1.99
C LYS A 72 -0.64 -31.52 1.03
N GLN A 73 -1.23 -30.69 0.16
CA GLN A 73 -2.28 -31.07 -0.77
C GLN A 73 -1.95 -30.54 -2.16
N PRO A 74 -2.05 -31.37 -3.21
CA PRO A 74 -2.05 -30.91 -4.58
C PRO A 74 -3.15 -29.85 -4.77
N TRP A 75 -2.87 -28.79 -5.53
CA TRP A 75 -3.88 -27.78 -5.90
C TRP A 75 -5.07 -28.41 -6.65
N ASN A 76 -4.86 -29.57 -7.25
CA ASN A 76 -5.90 -30.34 -7.93
C ASN A 76 -5.86 -31.82 -7.48
N PRO A 77 -6.90 -32.34 -6.81
CA PRO A 77 -6.94 -33.72 -6.34
C PRO A 77 -7.06 -34.75 -7.46
N VAL A 78 -7.46 -34.34 -8.68
CA VAL A 78 -7.55 -35.26 -9.84
C VAL A 78 -6.30 -35.24 -10.72
N ALA A 79 -5.32 -34.38 -10.44
CA ALA A 79 -4.08 -34.35 -11.19
C ALA A 79 -3.17 -35.52 -10.74
N PRO A 80 -2.74 -36.41 -11.65
CA PRO A 80 -1.75 -37.42 -11.30
C PRO A 80 -0.46 -36.72 -10.88
N SER A 81 0.15 -37.17 -9.77
CA SER A 81 1.47 -36.69 -9.36
C SER A 81 2.46 -36.96 -10.48
N ASN A 82 3.19 -35.93 -10.93
CA ASN A 82 4.28 -36.12 -11.88
C ASN A 82 5.30 -37.07 -11.24
N LYS A 83 5.54 -38.21 -11.90
CA LYS A 83 6.63 -39.15 -11.56
C LYS A 83 7.95 -38.60 -12.09
#